data_AF-A0A7S4RUF7-F1
#
_entry.id   AF-A0A7S4RUF7-F1
#
_cell.length_a   1.000
_cell.length_b   1.000
_cell.length_c   1.000
_cell.angle_alpha   90.00
_cell.angle_beta   90.00
_cell.angle_gamma   90.00
#
_symmetry.space_group_name_H-M   'P 1'
#
loop_
_entity.id
_entity.type
_entity.pdbx_description
1 polymer ?
#
loop_
_entity_poly.entity_id
_entity_poly.type
_entity_poly.pdbx_seq_one_letter_code
_entity_poly.pdbx_strand_id
1 'polypeptide(L)'
;ANLASVVAIVSIICLGPLIDSAMGNRISGWQAHGGLHSQEPHEVQLAATEILRVAGMSGFHTSIIIDDREYFFDSLGIMAAPPLWSHLAGQMLKSSEMNTEVIPMGRSSCSGRALVQALCPHFEKGSYDMLCKNCNSFSDVALYYLTRNRLVSRFNRIERLVTATDPISIRLINRLLRTPGEDGAPPSDFYVKNPEADGFSVEELIASLDESDSESSGSEESSDSDSGRTCNLTGRACHSHRDRQAGAPPRPSSPSILHGVH
;
A
#
# COMPACT_ATOMS: atom_id res chain seq x y z
N ALA A 1 15.56 -4.87 -19.36
CA ALA A 1 14.18 -5.39 -19.22
C ALA A 1 13.25 -4.32 -19.75
N ASN A 2 12.39 -4.62 -20.72
CA ASN A 2 11.42 -3.65 -21.25
C ASN A 2 10.37 -3.34 -20.15
N LEU A 3 9.87 -2.11 -20.08
CA LEU A 3 8.80 -1.68 -19.17
C LEU A 3 7.58 -2.60 -19.26
N ALA A 4 7.26 -3.11 -20.45
CA ALA A 4 6.21 -4.11 -20.65
C ALA A 4 6.48 -5.40 -19.86
N SER A 5 7.74 -5.85 -19.74
CA SER A 5 8.09 -6.98 -18.87
C SER A 5 8.05 -6.60 -17.40
N VAL A 6 8.27 -5.34 -17.01
CA VAL A 6 8.15 -4.90 -15.61
C VAL A 6 6.68 -4.81 -15.22
N VAL A 7 5.84 -4.19 -16.05
CA VAL A 7 4.40 -4.13 -15.87
C VAL A 7 3.82 -5.54 -15.90
N ALA A 8 4.30 -6.42 -16.79
CA ALA A 8 3.91 -7.82 -16.77
C ALA A 8 4.43 -8.55 -15.54
N ILE A 9 5.65 -8.31 -15.05
CA ILE A 9 6.15 -8.93 -13.80
C ILE A 9 5.35 -8.44 -12.59
N VAL A 10 5.09 -7.14 -12.48
CA VAL A 10 4.24 -6.57 -11.42
C VAL A 10 2.81 -7.10 -11.56
N SER A 11 2.25 -7.13 -12.76
CA SER A 11 0.91 -7.67 -13.00
C SER A 11 0.84 -9.19 -12.80
N ILE A 12 1.88 -9.96 -13.10
CA ILE A 12 1.95 -11.42 -12.91
C ILE A 12 2.19 -11.76 -11.44
N ILE A 13 2.97 -10.96 -10.71
CA ILE A 13 3.03 -11.02 -9.25
C ILE A 13 1.62 -10.84 -8.65
N CYS A 14 0.80 -9.99 -9.27
CA CYS A 14 -0.56 -9.66 -8.81
C CYS A 14 -1.70 -10.51 -9.40
N LEU A 15 -1.45 -11.32 -10.45
CA LEU A 15 -2.46 -12.12 -11.18
C LEU A 15 -2.24 -13.63 -11.04
N GLY A 16 -1.47 -14.07 -10.04
CA GLY A 16 -1.52 -15.47 -9.61
C GLY A 16 -2.98 -15.91 -9.44
N PRO A 17 -3.32 -17.19 -9.70
CA PRO A 17 -4.70 -17.64 -9.68
C PRO A 17 -5.35 -17.13 -8.40
N LEU A 18 -6.50 -16.46 -8.56
CA LEU A 18 -7.45 -16.20 -7.48
C LEU A 18 -7.79 -17.56 -6.87
N ILE A 19 -6.90 -18.05 -6.00
CA ILE A 19 -7.30 -18.92 -4.92
C ILE A 19 -8.18 -17.97 -4.15
N ASP A 20 -9.50 -18.12 -4.33
CA ASP A 20 -10.46 -17.72 -3.33
C ASP A 20 -9.81 -18.13 -2.02
N SER A 21 -9.22 -17.15 -1.32
CA SER A 21 -8.83 -17.31 0.05
C SER A 21 -10.16 -17.50 0.72
N ALA A 22 -10.58 -18.77 0.72
CA ALA A 22 -11.63 -19.27 1.52
C ALA A 22 -11.33 -18.63 2.85
N MET A 23 -12.22 -17.75 3.27
CA MET A 23 -12.36 -17.34 4.65
C MET A 23 -12.84 -18.56 5.45
N GLY A 24 -12.19 -19.72 5.26
CA GLY A 24 -12.02 -20.79 6.21
C GLY A 24 -11.16 -20.22 7.32
N ASN A 25 -11.77 -19.28 8.04
CA ASN A 25 -11.62 -19.08 9.45
C ASN A 25 -11.84 -20.46 10.09
N ARG A 26 -10.83 -21.33 10.04
CA ARG A 26 -10.70 -22.41 11.00
C ARG A 26 -10.47 -21.70 12.31
N ILE A 27 -11.59 -21.36 12.95
CA ILE A 27 -11.70 -21.14 14.38
C ILE A 27 -11.22 -22.47 14.98
N SER A 28 -9.90 -22.64 15.09
CA SER A 28 -9.31 -23.58 16.03
C SER A 28 -9.94 -23.21 17.37
N GLY A 29 -10.78 -24.11 17.87
CA GLY A 29 -11.76 -23.83 18.91
C GLY A 29 -11.23 -22.91 19.99
N TRP A 30 -11.77 -21.69 20.04
CA TRP A 30 -11.56 -20.78 21.16
C TRP A 30 -12.21 -21.44 22.38
N GLN A 31 -11.43 -22.26 23.10
CA GLN A 31 -11.75 -22.57 24.48
C GLN A 31 -11.80 -21.22 25.19
N ALA A 32 -13.00 -20.86 25.64
CA ALA A 32 -13.29 -19.66 26.39
C ALA A 32 -12.62 -19.73 27.78
N HIS A 33 -11.29 -19.64 27.80
CA HIS A 33 -10.54 -19.35 29.01
C HIS A 33 -10.41 -17.83 29.10
N GLY A 34 -11.28 -17.23 29.92
CA GLY A 34 -11.33 -15.80 30.22
C GLY A 34 -10.14 -15.30 31.04
N GLY A 35 -8.91 -15.68 30.66
CA GLY A 35 -7.70 -15.06 31.15
C GLY A 35 -7.40 -13.83 30.30
N LEU A 36 -7.17 -12.67 30.94
CA LEU A 36 -6.48 -11.54 30.33
C LEU A 36 -5.05 -11.99 29.94
N HIS A 37 -4.92 -12.76 28.87
CA HIS A 37 -3.64 -12.97 28.23
C HIS A 37 -3.31 -11.67 27.51
N SER A 38 -2.35 -10.92 28.06
CA SER A 38 -1.66 -9.89 27.31
C SER A 38 -1.19 -10.55 26.01
N GLN A 39 -1.74 -10.12 24.88
CA GLN A 39 -1.26 -10.62 23.59
C GLN A 39 0.23 -10.33 23.51
N GLU A 40 1.02 -11.35 23.18
CA GLU A 40 2.44 -11.16 22.96
C GLU A 40 2.64 -10.20 21.79
N PRO A 41 3.62 -9.29 21.84
CA PRO A 41 3.88 -8.37 20.74
C PRO A 41 4.25 -9.14 19.47
N HIS A 42 3.63 -8.77 18.36
CA HIS A 42 3.82 -9.35 17.03
C HIS A 42 5.20 -9.00 16.47
N GLU A 43 5.86 -9.96 15.82
CA GLU A 43 7.12 -9.70 15.12
C GLU A 43 6.85 -9.00 13.79
N VAL A 44 7.61 -7.94 13.48
CA VAL A 44 7.46 -7.18 12.23
C VAL A 44 8.76 -7.25 11.43
N GLN A 45 8.65 -7.66 10.17
CA GLN A 45 9.76 -7.73 9.23
C GLN A 45 9.38 -7.04 7.91
N LEU A 46 10.37 -6.50 7.21
CA LEU A 46 10.25 -5.97 5.85
C LEU A 46 10.87 -6.97 4.89
N ALA A 47 10.15 -7.38 3.86
CA ALA A 47 10.72 -8.10 2.72
C ALA A 47 10.91 -7.14 1.55
N ALA A 48 12.04 -7.24 0.86
CA ALA A 48 12.35 -6.42 -0.32
C ALA A 48 13.02 -7.25 -1.40
N THR A 49 12.53 -7.16 -2.64
CA THR A 49 13.17 -7.77 -3.82
C THR A 49 13.43 -6.71 -4.87
N GLU A 50 14.64 -6.69 -5.39
CA GLU A 50 14.96 -5.86 -6.53
C GLU A 50 14.27 -6.38 -7.80
N ILE A 51 13.33 -5.60 -8.37
CA ILE A 51 12.54 -6.00 -9.55
C ILE A 51 13.04 -5.35 -10.84
N LEU A 52 13.67 -4.18 -10.72
CA LEU A 52 14.04 -3.35 -11.86
C LEU A 52 15.32 -2.56 -11.60
N ARG A 53 16.13 -2.34 -12.65
CA ARG A 53 17.18 -1.32 -12.67
C ARG A 53 16.95 -0.36 -13.83
N VAL A 54 16.85 0.94 -13.57
CA VAL A 54 16.71 2.01 -14.58
C VAL A 54 17.78 3.06 -14.33
N ALA A 55 18.61 3.34 -15.33
CA ALA A 55 19.66 4.37 -15.26
C ALA A 55 20.55 4.24 -14.00
N GLY A 56 20.89 3.02 -13.60
CA GLY A 56 21.71 2.74 -12.42
C GLY A 56 20.97 2.84 -11.07
N MET A 57 19.67 3.16 -11.07
CA MET A 57 18.81 3.12 -9.89
C MET A 57 18.07 1.80 -9.82
N SER A 58 18.01 1.21 -8.63
CA SER A 58 17.26 -0.01 -8.33
C SER A 58 15.83 0.34 -7.92
N GLY A 59 14.85 -0.32 -8.52
CA GLY A 59 13.46 -0.34 -8.12
C GLY A 59 13.16 -1.64 -7.38
N PHE A 60 12.47 -1.51 -6.26
CA PHE A 60 12.17 -2.61 -5.36
C PHE A 60 10.68 -2.86 -5.29
N HIS A 61 10.33 -4.13 -5.09
CA HIS A 61 9.05 -4.55 -4.56
C HIS A 61 9.22 -4.80 -3.06
N THR A 62 8.32 -4.28 -2.24
CA THR A 62 8.37 -4.47 -0.78
C THR A 62 7.05 -4.98 -0.22
N SER A 63 7.13 -5.68 0.91
CA SER A 63 5.99 -6.13 1.69
C SER A 63 6.32 -6.18 3.18
N ILE A 64 5.30 -6.23 4.02
CA ILE A 64 5.43 -6.31 5.48
C ILE A 64 5.01 -7.70 5.94
N ILE A 65 5.87 -8.36 6.70
CA ILE A 65 5.55 -9.64 7.34
C ILE A 65 5.26 -9.37 8.82
N ILE A 66 4.09 -9.80 9.28
CA ILE A 66 3.68 -9.77 10.69
C ILE A 66 3.42 -11.22 11.10
N ASP A 67 4.22 -11.70 12.05
CA ASP A 67 4.26 -13.11 12.44
C ASP A 67 4.46 -14.06 11.24
N ASP A 68 3.41 -14.76 10.83
CA ASP A 68 3.40 -15.76 9.75
C ASP A 68 2.67 -15.29 8.49
N ARG A 69 2.40 -13.98 8.33
CA ARG A 69 1.68 -13.43 7.18
C ARG A 69 2.34 -12.24 6.56
N GLU A 70 2.40 -12.26 5.23
CA GLU A 70 2.81 -11.15 4.38
C GLU A 70 1.62 -10.26 4.05
N TYR A 71 1.84 -8.95 4.07
CA TYR A 71 0.92 -7.91 3.64
C TYR A 71 1.61 -7.04 2.59
N PHE A 72 0.94 -6.82 1.45
CA PHE A 72 1.45 -5.97 0.37
C PHE A 72 0.30 -5.24 -0.30
N PHE A 73 0.61 -4.16 -1.01
CA PHE A 73 -0.39 -3.39 -1.75
C PHE A 73 -0.21 -3.59 -3.26
N ASP A 74 -1.32 -3.85 -3.95
CA ASP A 74 -1.37 -3.96 -5.40
C ASP A 74 -2.66 -3.38 -6.00
N SER A 75 -2.91 -3.64 -7.28
CA SER A 75 -4.12 -3.18 -7.99
C SER A 75 -5.44 -3.68 -7.39
N LEU A 76 -5.42 -4.75 -6.59
CA LEU A 76 -6.58 -5.31 -5.90
C LEU A 76 -6.77 -4.75 -4.48
N GLY A 77 -5.85 -3.92 -3.99
CA GLY A 77 -5.89 -3.35 -2.64
C GLY A 77 -4.77 -3.89 -1.77
N ILE A 78 -4.98 -3.87 -0.45
CA ILE A 78 -4.08 -4.54 0.50
C ILE A 78 -4.38 -6.03 0.49
N MET A 79 -3.37 -6.83 0.15
CA MET A 79 -3.43 -8.28 0.07
C MET A 79 -2.73 -8.90 1.28
N ALA A 80 -3.21 -10.07 1.70
CA ALA A 80 -2.57 -10.88 2.74
C ALA A 80 -2.27 -12.29 2.19
N ALA A 81 -1.05 -12.77 2.39
CA ALA A 81 -0.58 -14.03 1.84
C ALA A 81 0.40 -14.75 2.80
N PRO A 82 0.78 -16.01 2.53
CA PRO A 82 1.92 -16.63 3.20
C PRO A 82 3.21 -15.81 3.03
N PRO A 83 4.20 -15.94 3.92
CA PRO A 83 5.44 -15.15 3.85
C PRO A 83 6.15 -15.28 2.50
N LEU A 84 6.57 -14.14 1.95
CA LEU A 84 7.33 -14.01 0.69
C LEU A 84 6.57 -14.44 -0.58
N TRP A 85 5.27 -14.67 -0.51
CA TRP A 85 4.46 -15.08 -1.66
C TRP A 85 4.59 -14.09 -2.82
N SER A 86 4.47 -12.79 -2.54
CA SER A 86 4.55 -11.75 -3.57
C SER A 86 5.95 -11.63 -4.20
N HIS A 87 6.98 -12.05 -3.48
CA HIS A 87 8.37 -12.04 -3.95
C HIS A 87 8.71 -13.26 -4.83
N LEU A 88 8.07 -14.41 -4.59
CA LEU A 88 8.30 -15.64 -5.34
C LEU A 88 7.64 -15.65 -6.72
N ALA A 89 6.48 -15.00 -6.85
CA ALA A 89 5.73 -14.96 -8.11
C ALA A 89 6.55 -14.34 -9.26
N GLY A 90 7.43 -13.39 -8.96
CA GLY A 90 8.32 -12.76 -9.95
C GLY A 90 9.52 -13.62 -10.40
N GLN A 91 9.92 -14.61 -9.59
CA GLN A 91 11.12 -15.42 -9.85
C GLN A 91 10.94 -16.41 -11.01
N MET A 92 9.70 -16.81 -11.31
CA MET A 92 9.44 -17.76 -12.40
C MET A 92 9.79 -17.22 -13.79
N LEU A 93 9.94 -15.90 -13.95
CA LEU A 93 10.19 -15.25 -15.24
C LEU A 93 11.67 -14.96 -15.52
N LYS A 94 12.53 -14.96 -14.51
CA LYS A 94 13.95 -14.63 -14.68
C LYS A 94 14.81 -15.66 -13.96
N SER A 95 15.58 -16.42 -14.74
CA SER A 95 16.59 -17.38 -14.26
C SER A 95 17.78 -16.74 -13.52
N SER A 96 17.77 -15.42 -13.35
CA SER A 96 18.76 -14.68 -12.58
C SER A 96 18.28 -14.58 -11.13
N GLU A 97 19.13 -14.99 -10.20
CA GLU A 97 18.91 -14.93 -8.74
C GLU A 97 18.35 -13.56 -8.33
N MET A 98 17.03 -13.48 -8.12
CA MET A 98 16.42 -12.34 -7.46
C MET A 98 16.77 -12.42 -5.98
N ASN A 99 17.53 -11.45 -5.48
CA ASN A 99 17.90 -11.40 -4.08
C ASN A 99 16.75 -10.76 -3.30
N THR A 100 15.98 -11.58 -2.58
CA THR A 100 14.99 -11.13 -1.60
C THR A 100 15.68 -10.99 -0.26
N GLU A 101 15.69 -9.78 0.30
CA GLU A 101 16.16 -9.53 1.65
C GLU A 101 14.98 -9.43 2.62
N VAL A 102 15.14 -10.01 3.81
CA VAL A 102 14.19 -9.92 4.91
C VAL A 102 14.88 -9.20 6.07
N ILE A 103 14.34 -8.07 6.47
CA ILE A 103 14.93 -7.14 7.43
C ILE A 103 14.03 -7.10 8.67
N PRO A 104 14.53 -7.46 9.86
CA PRO A 104 13.78 -7.29 11.10
C PRO A 104 13.52 -5.80 11.37
N MET A 105 12.25 -5.44 11.61
CA MET A 105 11.84 -4.04 11.83
C MET A 105 11.37 -3.76 13.25
N GLY A 106 11.22 -4.80 14.08
CA GLY A 106 10.92 -4.70 15.50
C GLY A 106 9.73 -5.54 15.91
N ARG A 107 9.00 -5.07 16.92
CA ARG A 107 7.78 -5.71 17.42
C ARG A 107 6.66 -4.68 17.52
N SER A 108 5.41 -5.12 17.38
CA SER A 108 4.23 -4.26 17.46
C SER A 108 3.15 -4.87 18.36
N SER A 109 2.38 -4.03 19.05
CA SER A 109 1.13 -4.45 19.70
C SER A 109 -0.03 -4.59 18.69
N CYS A 110 0.16 -4.12 17.45
CA CYS A 110 -0.85 -4.16 16.41
C CYS A 110 -0.73 -5.44 15.58
N SER A 111 -1.83 -6.18 15.47
CA SER A 111 -1.92 -7.34 14.57
C SER A 111 -2.02 -6.91 13.11
N GLY A 112 -1.75 -7.83 12.18
CA GLY A 112 -1.95 -7.55 10.76
C GLY A 112 -3.40 -7.25 10.37
N ARG A 113 -4.40 -7.75 11.11
CA ARG A 113 -5.80 -7.34 10.91
C ARG A 113 -6.02 -5.86 11.26
N ALA A 114 -5.40 -5.38 12.34
CA ALA A 114 -5.47 -3.97 12.73
C ALA A 114 -4.79 -3.08 11.68
N LEU A 115 -3.63 -3.51 11.15
CA LEU A 115 -2.97 -2.84 10.03
C LEU A 115 -3.90 -2.67 8.83
N VAL A 116 -4.52 -3.77 8.35
CA VAL A 116 -5.42 -3.72 7.20
C VAL A 116 -6.61 -2.80 7.48
N GLN A 117 -7.22 -2.91 8.66
CA GLN A 117 -8.35 -2.06 9.03
C GLN A 117 -7.98 -0.57 9.04
N ALA A 118 -6.79 -0.23 9.56
CA ALA A 118 -6.31 1.15 9.63
C ALA A 118 -5.97 1.71 8.24
N LEU A 119 -5.31 0.92 7.38
CA LEU A 119 -4.74 1.42 6.13
C LEU A 119 -5.62 1.20 4.89
N CYS A 120 -6.59 0.28 4.92
CA CYS A 120 -7.46 -0.01 3.77
C CYS A 120 -8.17 1.22 3.19
N PRO A 121 -8.69 2.18 3.98
CA PRO A 121 -9.30 3.40 3.43
C PRO A 121 -8.34 4.27 2.59
N HIS A 122 -7.03 4.12 2.79
CA HIS A 122 -6.02 4.88 2.08
C HIS A 122 -5.42 4.11 0.91
N PHE A 123 -5.56 2.78 0.88
CA PHE A 123 -4.99 1.86 -0.10
C PHE A 123 -6.10 1.02 -0.74
N GLU A 124 -7.04 1.70 -1.38
CA GLU A 124 -8.22 1.10 -2.00
C GLU A 124 -7.87 0.32 -3.27
N LYS A 125 -8.69 -0.68 -3.57
CA LYS A 125 -8.65 -1.42 -4.83
C LYS A 125 -8.73 -0.46 -6.02
N GLY A 126 -7.89 -0.69 -7.02
CA GLY A 126 -7.85 0.13 -8.23
C GLY A 126 -7.10 1.45 -8.07
N SER A 127 -6.60 1.79 -6.87
CA SER A 127 -5.82 3.01 -6.64
C SER A 127 -4.30 2.82 -6.76
N TYR A 128 -3.83 1.62 -7.13
CA TYR A 128 -2.41 1.36 -7.30
C TYR A 128 -1.83 2.18 -8.45
N ASP A 129 -0.73 2.87 -8.17
CA ASP A 129 0.05 3.66 -9.11
C ASP A 129 1.52 3.31 -8.97
N MET A 130 2.19 2.97 -10.07
CA MET A 130 3.56 2.44 -10.03
C MET A 130 4.59 3.38 -9.38
N LEU A 131 4.38 4.70 -9.38
CA LEU A 131 5.38 5.67 -8.93
C LEU A 131 4.96 6.45 -7.68
N CYS A 132 3.67 6.72 -7.51
CA CYS A 132 3.16 7.57 -6.43
C CYS A 132 2.53 6.77 -5.28
N LYS A 133 1.80 5.70 -5.60
CA LYS A 133 0.99 4.93 -4.64
C LYS A 133 1.13 3.44 -4.93
N ASN A 134 2.27 2.88 -4.52
CA ASN A 134 2.67 1.50 -4.79
C ASN A 134 2.95 0.72 -3.49
N CYS A 135 3.50 -0.48 -3.62
CA CYS A 135 3.90 -1.33 -2.50
C CYS A 135 4.94 -0.68 -1.57
N ASN A 136 5.84 0.16 -2.09
CA ASN A 136 6.84 0.87 -1.28
C ASN A 136 6.19 1.96 -0.43
N SER A 137 5.24 2.71 -1.01
CA SER A 137 4.46 3.69 -0.23
C SER A 137 3.61 3.04 0.85
N PHE A 138 3.02 1.88 0.56
CA PHE A 138 2.30 1.06 1.55
C PHE A 138 3.23 0.61 2.68
N SER A 139 4.39 0.02 2.33
CA SER A 139 5.35 -0.48 3.31
C SER A 139 5.88 0.64 4.23
N ASP A 140 6.09 1.86 3.71
CA ASP A 140 6.51 3.01 4.54
C ASP A 140 5.45 3.37 5.59
N VAL A 141 4.20 3.54 5.17
CA VAL A 141 3.08 3.86 6.08
C VAL A 141 2.83 2.71 7.06
N ALA A 142 2.89 1.46 6.60
CA ALA A 142 2.69 0.29 7.42
C ALA A 142 3.78 0.14 8.50
N LEU A 143 5.06 0.35 8.15
CA LEU A 143 6.15 0.35 9.12
C LEU A 143 5.99 1.45 10.17
N TYR A 144 5.55 2.64 9.73
CA TYR A 144 5.31 3.75 10.65
C TYR A 144 4.18 3.41 11.64
N TYR A 145 3.05 2.93 11.13
CA TYR A 145 1.91 2.49 11.94
C TYR A 145 2.31 1.42 12.97
N LEU A 146 3.08 0.41 12.55
CA LEU A 146 3.41 -0.75 13.39
C LEU A 146 4.53 -0.46 14.40
N THR A 147 5.57 0.27 13.97
CA THR A 147 6.85 0.34 14.68
C THR A 147 7.40 1.77 14.83
N ARG A 148 6.72 2.78 14.28
CA ARG A 148 7.19 4.18 14.18
C ARG A 148 8.51 4.34 13.42
N ASN A 149 8.89 3.33 12.65
CA ASN A 149 10.04 3.39 11.75
C ASN A 149 9.59 3.74 10.33
N ARG A 150 10.43 4.46 9.59
CA ARG A 150 10.22 4.76 8.17
C ARG A 150 10.88 3.70 7.29
N LEU A 151 10.39 3.55 6.07
CA LEU A 151 11.03 2.71 5.06
C LEU A 151 12.44 3.24 4.74
N VAL A 152 13.42 2.35 4.65
CA VAL A 152 14.80 2.73 4.30
C VAL A 152 14.81 3.38 2.92
N SER A 153 15.39 4.58 2.85
CA SER A 153 15.32 5.44 1.66
C SER A 153 15.85 4.87 0.35
N ARG A 154 16.61 3.76 0.38
CA ARG A 154 17.04 3.06 -0.83
C ARG A 154 15.89 2.39 -1.58
N PHE A 155 14.83 2.02 -0.88
CA PHE A 155 13.68 1.31 -1.45
C PHE A 155 12.68 2.23 -2.14
N ASN A 156 12.64 3.51 -1.77
CA ASN A 156 11.75 4.51 -2.35
C ASN A 156 12.49 5.59 -3.17
N ARG A 157 13.72 5.30 -3.61
CA ARG A 157 14.60 6.28 -4.24
C ARG A 157 14.04 6.81 -5.57
N ILE A 158 13.42 5.93 -6.36
CA ILE A 158 12.85 6.31 -7.66
C ILE A 158 11.64 7.22 -7.43
N GLU A 159 10.75 6.83 -6.55
CA GLU A 159 9.53 7.55 -6.15
C GLU A 159 9.87 8.96 -5.67
N ARG A 160 10.86 9.09 -4.77
CA ARG A 160 11.32 10.40 -4.29
C ARG A 160 11.85 11.28 -5.41
N LEU A 161 12.55 10.72 -6.38
CA LEU A 161 13.03 11.46 -7.55
C LEU A 161 11.85 11.93 -8.42
N VAL A 162 10.86 11.06 -8.65
CA VAL A 162 9.65 11.38 -9.43
C VAL A 162 8.90 12.54 -8.78
N THR A 163 8.63 12.45 -7.48
CA THR A 163 7.90 13.46 -6.72
C THR A 163 8.67 14.78 -6.68
N ALA A 164 9.99 14.75 -6.52
CA ALA A 164 10.81 15.97 -6.50
C ALA A 164 10.89 16.69 -7.86
N THR A 165 10.46 16.05 -8.96
CA THR A 165 10.57 16.60 -10.31
C THR A 165 9.22 16.71 -11.04
N ASP A 166 8.09 16.50 -10.36
CA ASP A 166 6.73 16.66 -10.90
C ASP A 166 6.46 18.14 -11.27
N PRO A 167 5.94 18.48 -12.47
CA PRO A 167 5.42 17.62 -13.56
C PRO A 167 6.41 17.23 -14.67
N ILE A 168 7.65 17.68 -14.59
CA ILE A 168 8.66 17.43 -15.64
C ILE A 168 9.08 15.95 -15.68
N SER A 169 9.02 15.28 -14.53
CA SER A 169 9.52 13.93 -14.26
C SER A 169 8.89 12.85 -15.12
N ILE A 170 7.56 12.84 -15.28
CA ILE A 170 6.84 11.77 -15.96
C ILE A 170 7.27 11.65 -17.42
N ARG A 171 7.43 12.79 -18.11
CA ARG A 171 7.90 12.81 -19.50
C ARG A 171 9.34 12.32 -19.62
N LEU A 172 10.18 12.65 -18.65
CA LEU A 172 11.57 12.22 -18.63
C LEU A 172 11.68 10.71 -18.33
N ILE A 173 10.92 10.20 -17.36
CA ILE A 173 10.84 8.78 -17.04
C ILE A 173 10.37 7.99 -18.26
N ASN A 174 9.31 8.47 -18.91
CA ASN A 174 8.84 7.89 -20.17
C ASN A 174 9.89 7.91 -21.30
N ARG A 175 10.85 8.84 -21.28
CA ARG A 175 11.99 8.83 -22.21
C ARG A 175 13.10 7.89 -21.77
N LEU A 176 13.40 7.82 -20.47
CA LEU A 176 14.43 6.95 -19.90
C LEU A 176 14.04 5.46 -19.97
N LEU A 177 12.75 5.17 -19.90
CA LEU A 177 12.20 3.82 -20.04
C LEU A 177 12.16 3.33 -21.49
N ARG A 178 12.35 4.22 -22.48
CA ARG A 178 12.50 3.80 -23.88
C ARG A 178 13.87 3.18 -24.06
N THR A 179 13.91 1.88 -24.31
CA THR A 179 15.11 1.18 -24.74
C THR A 179 15.51 1.68 -26.14
N PRO A 180 16.72 2.24 -26.33
CA PRO A 180 17.21 2.57 -27.66
C PRO A 180 17.47 1.26 -28.44
N GLY A 181 16.75 1.03 -29.53
CA GLY A 181 17.07 -0.07 -30.46
C GLY A 181 15.90 -0.88 -31.05
N GLU A 182 14.64 -0.63 -30.68
CA GLU A 182 13.49 -1.29 -31.33
C GLU A 182 12.78 -0.33 -32.30
N ASP A 183 13.42 -0.06 -33.45
CA ASP A 183 12.95 0.87 -34.50
C ASP A 183 11.70 0.41 -35.29
N GLY A 184 10.85 -0.41 -34.69
CA GLY A 184 9.65 -0.93 -35.37
C GLY A 184 8.55 -1.48 -34.47
N ALA A 185 8.78 -1.58 -33.16
CA ALA A 185 7.70 -1.91 -32.24
C ALA A 185 6.84 -0.65 -32.03
N PRO A 186 5.50 -0.73 -32.09
CA PRO A 186 4.66 0.36 -31.64
C PRO A 186 5.08 0.71 -30.20
N PRO A 187 5.14 2.00 -29.83
CA PRO A 187 5.61 2.41 -28.51
C PRO A 187 4.69 1.79 -27.44
N SER A 188 5.11 0.64 -26.90
CA SER A 188 4.41 -0.02 -25.79
C SER A 188 4.44 0.91 -24.60
N ASP A 189 3.24 1.44 -24.33
CA ASP A 189 2.71 2.00 -23.10
C ASP A 189 3.67 2.89 -22.31
N PHE A 190 3.51 4.19 -22.57
CA PHE A 190 3.90 5.24 -21.64
C PHE A 190 3.33 4.94 -20.25
N TYR A 191 4.11 5.20 -19.20
CA TYR A 191 3.55 5.30 -17.87
C TYR A 191 2.41 6.33 -17.89
N VAL A 192 1.22 5.85 -17.51
CA VAL A 192 0.01 6.65 -17.30
C VAL A 192 -0.26 6.63 -15.79
N LYS A 193 -0.22 7.80 -15.17
CA LYS A 193 -0.56 7.96 -13.75
C LYS A 193 -1.99 7.52 -13.51
N ASN A 194 -2.22 6.77 -12.44
CA ASN A 194 -3.55 6.41 -12.00
C ASN A 194 -4.26 7.63 -11.40
N PRO A 195 -5.42 8.08 -11.94
CA PRO A 195 -6.13 9.22 -11.37
C PRO A 195 -6.59 9.01 -9.93
N GLU A 196 -6.86 7.77 -9.51
CA GLU A 196 -7.27 7.43 -8.13
C GLU A 196 -6.11 7.53 -7.12
N ALA A 197 -4.87 7.64 -7.60
CA ALA A 197 -3.69 7.91 -6.79
C ALA A 197 -3.32 9.40 -6.77
N ASP A 198 -4.08 10.26 -7.46
CA ASP A 198 -3.77 11.68 -7.51
C ASP A 198 -3.97 12.33 -6.14
N GLY A 199 -3.05 13.22 -5.77
CA GLY A 199 -3.03 13.83 -4.42
C GLY A 199 -2.63 12.90 -3.27
N PHE A 200 -2.36 11.62 -3.51
CA PHE A 200 -1.87 10.73 -2.44
C PHE A 200 -0.50 11.20 -1.93
N SER A 201 -0.38 11.39 -0.61
CA SER A 201 0.84 11.81 0.07
C SER A 201 1.12 10.92 1.28
N VAL A 202 2.27 10.23 1.25
CA VAL A 202 2.75 9.39 2.36
C VAL A 202 2.95 10.22 3.63
N GLU A 203 3.50 11.43 3.50
CA GLU A 203 3.79 12.28 4.66
C GLU A 203 2.52 12.80 5.33
N GLU A 204 1.50 13.18 4.55
CA GLU A 204 0.21 13.62 5.11
C GLU A 204 -0.52 12.46 5.80
N LEU A 205 -0.47 11.26 5.22
CA LEU A 205 -1.05 10.08 5.84
C LEU A 205 -0.34 9.74 7.16
N ILE A 206 0.99 9.74 7.18
CA ILE A 206 1.77 9.50 8.40
C ILE A 206 1.44 10.54 9.47
N ALA A 207 1.38 11.82 9.11
CA ALA A 207 1.01 12.88 10.04
C ALA A 207 -0.39 12.67 10.63
N SER A 208 -1.37 12.23 9.82
CA SER A 208 -2.72 11.94 10.31
C SER A 208 -2.79 10.76 11.29
N LEU A 209 -1.87 9.80 11.19
CA LEU A 209 -1.79 8.69 12.14
C LEU A 209 -1.36 9.16 13.53
N ASP A 210 -0.43 10.12 13.62
CA ASP A 210 0.03 10.67 14.91
C ASP A 210 -1.06 11.49 15.63
N GLU A 211 -1.90 12.20 14.88
CA GLU A 211 -3.02 12.96 15.45
C GLU A 211 -4.02 12.02 16.15
N SER A 212 -4.27 10.84 15.56
CA SER A 212 -5.23 9.87 16.09
C SER A 212 -4.82 9.23 17.42
N ASP A 213 -3.52 9.18 17.73
CA ASP A 213 -3.03 8.60 18.98
C ASP A 213 -3.21 9.54 20.19
N SER A 214 -3.32 10.84 19.95
CA SER A 214 -3.34 11.85 21.01
C SER A 214 -4.70 11.96 21.73
N GLU A 215 -5.82 11.71 21.02
CA GLU A 215 -7.17 11.89 21.55
C GLU A 215 -7.59 10.81 22.56
N SER A 216 -6.88 9.69 22.64
CA SER A 216 -7.27 8.55 23.49
C SER A 216 -6.90 8.72 24.98
N SER A 217 -6.18 9.78 25.37
CA SER A 217 -5.57 9.88 26.71
C SER A 217 -6.28 10.83 27.70
N GLY A 218 -7.38 11.47 27.32
CA GLY A 218 -7.85 12.70 27.98
C GLY A 218 -9.12 12.68 28.82
N SER A 219 -9.88 11.59 28.96
CA SER A 219 -11.20 11.64 29.61
C SER A 219 -11.37 10.64 30.76
N GLU A 220 -10.67 10.89 31.86
CA GLU A 220 -11.05 10.40 33.19
C GLU A 220 -11.87 11.49 33.91
N GLU A 221 -13.02 11.89 33.37
CA GLU A 221 -13.98 12.70 34.13
C GLU A 221 -15.03 11.81 34.76
N SER A 222 -14.83 11.60 36.06
CA SER A 222 -15.74 10.98 37.01
C SER A 222 -17.08 11.73 37.06
N SER A 223 -18.15 11.08 36.63
CA SER A 223 -19.50 11.44 37.08
C SER A 223 -20.35 10.19 37.24
N ASP A 224 -20.53 9.79 38.50
CA ASP A 224 -21.53 8.83 38.95
C ASP A 224 -22.93 9.28 38.51
N SER A 225 -23.51 8.63 37.52
CA SER A 225 -24.95 8.72 37.22
C SER A 225 -25.43 7.43 36.55
N ASP A 226 -25.74 6.48 37.42
CA ASP A 226 -26.47 5.24 37.16
C ASP A 226 -27.79 5.52 36.42
N SER A 227 -27.84 5.18 35.13
CA SER A 227 -29.10 4.93 34.44
C SER A 227 -28.87 3.94 33.30
N GLY A 228 -29.29 2.70 33.55
CA GLY A 228 -29.09 1.54 32.69
C GLY A 228 -29.49 1.78 31.24
N ARG A 229 -28.49 1.70 30.36
CA ARG A 229 -28.66 1.38 28.95
C ARG A 229 -27.68 0.27 28.61
N THR A 230 -28.25 -0.84 28.16
CA THR A 230 -27.53 -2.03 27.70
C THR A 230 -26.74 -1.72 26.43
N CYS A 231 -25.42 -1.65 26.59
CA CYS A 231 -24.49 -1.48 25.49
C CYS A 231 -24.29 -2.83 24.79
N ASN A 232 -24.91 -3.01 23.62
CA ASN A 232 -24.61 -4.12 22.75
C ASN A 232 -23.26 -3.90 22.05
N LEU A 233 -22.35 -4.86 22.32
CA LEU A 233 -21.42 -5.51 21.39
C LEU A 233 -20.23 -4.72 20.80
N THR A 234 -19.07 -4.98 21.43
CA THR A 234 -17.84 -5.57 20.85
C THR A 234 -17.15 -4.87 19.67
N GLY A 235 -16.03 -4.23 20.00
CA GLY A 235 -14.92 -4.01 19.07
C GLY A 235 -14.10 -2.79 19.47
N ARG A 236 -13.04 -2.98 20.28
CA ARG A 236 -11.92 -2.03 20.36
C ARG A 236 -11.24 -1.99 18.98
N ALA A 237 -11.87 -1.30 18.05
CA ALA A 237 -11.21 -0.75 16.88
C ALA A 237 -10.59 0.57 17.32
N CYS A 238 -9.40 0.87 16.80
CA CYS A 238 -8.92 2.24 16.64
C CYS A 238 -10.10 3.05 16.07
N HIS A 239 -10.68 3.95 16.86
CA HIS A 239 -11.98 4.55 16.54
C HIS A 239 -11.83 5.53 15.38
N SER A 240 -12.34 5.17 14.20
CA SER A 240 -12.63 6.11 13.12
C SER A 240 -14.09 6.56 13.22
N HIS A 241 -14.31 7.88 13.15
CA HIS A 241 -15.65 8.45 13.02
C HIS A 241 -15.70 9.56 11.95
N ARG A 242 -16.39 9.20 10.86
CA ARG A 242 -17.28 9.97 9.95
C ARG A 242 -16.82 11.17 9.09
N ASP A 243 -17.18 11.00 7.82
CA ASP A 243 -17.88 11.91 6.90
C ASP A 243 -17.26 13.29 6.61
N ARG A 244 -16.44 13.35 5.56
CA ARG A 244 -16.35 14.53 4.70
C ARG A 244 -17.01 14.24 3.36
N GLN A 245 -18.14 14.89 3.11
CA GLN A 245 -18.66 15.08 1.76
C GLN A 245 -17.61 15.84 0.94
N ALA A 246 -16.93 15.13 0.03
CA ALA A 246 -16.17 15.77 -1.03
C ALA A 246 -17.18 16.34 -2.04
N GLY A 247 -17.28 17.67 -2.09
CA GLY A 247 -17.98 18.38 -3.16
C GLY A 247 -17.31 18.07 -4.50
N ALA A 248 -18.09 17.56 -5.44
CA ALA A 248 -17.63 17.29 -6.80
C ALA A 248 -17.15 18.60 -7.47
N PRO A 249 -16.03 18.59 -8.20
CA PRO A 249 -15.59 19.74 -8.96
C PRO A 249 -16.52 20.00 -10.17
N PRO A 250 -16.69 21.27 -10.59
CA PRO A 250 -17.56 21.62 -11.70
C PRO A 250 -17.03 21.02 -13.01
N ARG A 251 -17.94 20.44 -13.79
CA ARG A 251 -17.66 19.93 -15.14
C ARG A 251 -17.15 21.07 -16.04
N PRO A 252 -16.10 20.85 -16.84
CA PRO A 252 -15.70 21.81 -17.86
C PRO A 252 -16.79 21.90 -18.95
N SER A 253 -17.23 23.12 -19.23
CA SER A 253 -18.15 23.46 -20.31
C SER A 253 -17.54 23.10 -21.66
N SER A 254 -18.28 22.34 -22.47
CA SER A 254 -17.90 21.95 -23.83
C SER A 254 -17.69 23.17 -24.74
N PRO A 255 -16.68 23.16 -25.64
CA PRO A 255 -16.52 24.22 -26.61
C PRO A 255 -17.59 24.13 -27.71
N SER A 256 -18.29 25.24 -27.93
CA SER A 256 -19.22 25.44 -29.03
C SER A 256 -18.50 25.31 -30.37
N ILE A 257 -18.90 24.32 -31.17
CA ILE A 257 -18.48 24.18 -32.56
C ILE A 257 -19.16 25.30 -33.37
N LEU A 258 -18.37 26.30 -33.77
CA LEU A 258 -18.76 27.27 -34.79
C LEU A 258 -18.63 26.62 -36.17
N HIS A 259 -19.76 26.32 -36.79
CA HIS A 259 -19.84 26.08 -38.24
C HIS A 259 -19.58 27.41 -38.96
N GLY A 260 -18.39 27.53 -39.55
CA GLY A 260 -18.10 28.55 -40.57
C GLY A 260 -18.57 28.06 -41.93
N VAL A 261 -19.63 28.68 -42.43
CA VAL A 261 -20.02 28.67 -43.85
C VAL A 261 -19.15 29.70 -44.54
N HIS A 262 -18.34 29.29 -45.51
CA HIS A 262 -18.11 29.99 -46.78
C HIS A 262 -17.26 29.16 -47.74
#